data_AF-A0A971RH81-F1
#
_entry.id   AF-A0A971RH81-F1
#
_cell.length_a   1.000
_cell.length_b   1.000
_cell.length_c   1.000
_cell.angle_alpha   90.00
_cell.angle_beta   90.00
_cell.angle_gamma   90.00
#
_symmetry.space_group_name_H-M   'P 1'
#
loop_
_entity.id
_entity.type
_entity.pdbx_description
1 polymer ?
#
loop_
_entity_poly.entity_id
_entity_poly.type
_entity_poly.pdbx_seq_one_letter_code
_entity_poly.pdbx_strand_id
1 'polypeptide(L)'
;ATGSGFGPRYLDYILGITKAYTTRVGSGPMPTELFDSVGEHLASKGHEFGTTTGRARRCGWFDAVAVNYAVQVNSVTGICLTKLDVLDGLETLQVCVAYEDKAGQRIECPIDAEGFAAVTPIYEELPGWSESTVGAQTLEELPANARHYIKFLEEKLGVPIDIISTGPDRVETIVLRHPFAG
;
A
#
# COMPACT_ATOMS: atom_id res chain seq x y z
N ALA A 1 6.66 6.27 21.47
CA ALA A 1 6.58 6.58 22.91
C ALA A 1 7.88 6.26 23.65
N THR A 2 8.33 5.00 23.69
CA THR A 2 9.50 4.57 24.48
C THR A 2 10.82 5.25 24.07
N GLY A 3 11.06 5.46 22.77
CA GLY A 3 12.28 6.10 22.27
C GLY A 3 12.36 7.62 22.41
N SER A 4 11.25 8.31 22.75
CA SER A 4 11.21 9.77 22.87
C SER A 4 10.89 10.28 24.28
N GLY A 5 10.51 9.39 25.20
CA GLY A 5 9.99 9.78 26.52
C GLY A 5 8.61 10.45 26.48
N PHE A 6 7.94 10.45 25.32
CA PHE A 6 6.62 11.06 25.15
C PHE A 6 5.51 10.07 25.51
N GLY A 7 4.58 10.51 26.36
CA GLY A 7 3.48 9.67 26.86
C GLY A 7 2.56 9.21 25.72
N PRO A 8 2.17 7.92 25.66
CA PRO A 8 1.38 7.39 24.55
C PRO A 8 -0.02 8.01 24.45
N ARG A 9 -0.56 8.51 25.57
CA ARG A 9 -1.86 9.19 25.62
C ARG A 9 -1.89 10.58 24.96
N TYR A 10 -0.73 11.09 24.56
CA TYR A 10 -0.59 12.39 23.90
C TYR A 10 -0.37 12.25 22.39
N LEU A 11 -0.49 11.04 21.84
CA LEU A 11 -0.45 10.81 20.39
C LEU A 11 -1.85 11.06 19.82
N ASP A 12 -2.06 12.25 19.26
CA ASP A 12 -3.38 12.70 18.81
C ASP A 12 -3.79 12.10 17.45
N TYR A 13 -2.82 11.90 16.55
CA TYR A 13 -3.04 11.35 15.22
C TYR A 13 -1.84 10.51 14.78
N ILE A 14 -2.10 9.32 14.24
CA ILE A 14 -1.07 8.40 13.73
C ILE A 14 -1.29 8.22 12.23
N LEU A 15 -0.41 8.82 11.41
CA LEU A 15 -0.45 8.72 9.95
C LEU A 15 0.35 7.49 9.47
N GLY A 16 -0.32 6.53 8.86
CA GLY A 16 0.32 5.39 8.21
C GLY A 16 0.79 5.75 6.80
N ILE A 17 2.09 5.64 6.51
CA ILE A 17 2.60 5.82 5.14
C ILE A 17 2.55 4.48 4.42
N THR A 18 1.69 4.39 3.40
CA THR A 18 1.42 3.13 2.71
C THR A 18 1.60 3.35 1.21
N LYS A 19 2.38 2.51 0.53
CA LYS A 19 2.46 2.53 -0.93
C LYS A 19 1.22 1.87 -1.54
N ALA A 20 0.84 2.28 -2.74
CA ALA A 20 -0.25 1.65 -3.50
C ALA A 20 0.06 0.21 -3.99
N TYR A 21 1.25 -0.31 -3.69
CA TYR A 21 1.70 -1.67 -3.95
C TYR A 21 2.77 -2.06 -2.94
N THR A 22 3.12 -3.33 -2.86
CA THR A 22 4.06 -3.84 -1.85
C THR A 22 5.46 -3.96 -2.42
N THR A 23 6.47 -3.60 -1.62
CA THR A 23 7.88 -3.80 -1.98
C THR A 23 8.66 -4.40 -0.82
N ARG A 24 9.64 -5.26 -1.11
CA ARG A 24 10.56 -5.81 -0.10
C ARG A 24 12.01 -5.74 -0.56
N VAL A 25 12.90 -5.39 0.36
CA VAL A 25 14.35 -5.50 0.18
C VAL A 25 14.84 -6.76 0.88
N GLY A 26 15.72 -7.51 0.23
CA GLY A 26 16.32 -8.70 0.81
C GLY A 26 15.40 -9.93 0.79
N SER A 27 15.75 -10.90 1.63
CA SER A 27 15.10 -12.21 1.71
C SER A 27 13.87 -12.20 2.62
N GLY A 28 13.19 -13.35 2.68
CA GLY A 28 12.00 -13.61 3.48
C GLY A 28 10.71 -13.57 2.65
N PRO A 29 9.62 -14.11 3.18
CA PRO A 29 8.39 -14.31 2.43
C PRO A 29 7.72 -12.98 2.05
N MET A 30 7.09 -12.97 0.89
CA MET A 30 6.26 -11.86 0.43
C MET A 30 5.12 -12.51 -0.35
N PRO A 31 3.98 -12.80 0.30
CA PRO A 31 2.90 -13.57 -0.32
C PRO A 31 2.44 -12.97 -1.64
N THR A 32 2.41 -11.63 -1.73
CA THR A 32 1.95 -10.90 -2.91
C THR A 32 3.03 -10.61 -3.94
N GLU A 33 4.22 -11.22 -3.84
CA GLU A 33 5.31 -10.99 -4.78
C GLU A 33 4.94 -11.40 -6.21
N LEU A 34 5.31 -10.54 -7.16
CA LEU A 34 5.09 -10.74 -8.58
C LEU A 34 6.40 -11.08 -9.28
N PHE A 35 6.31 -12.06 -10.18
CA PHE A 35 7.42 -12.56 -10.99
C PHE A 35 7.13 -12.42 -12.50
N ASP A 36 6.17 -11.59 -12.85
CA ASP A 36 5.68 -11.36 -14.20
C ASP A 36 5.94 -9.91 -14.67
N SER A 37 5.41 -9.56 -15.85
CA SER A 37 5.56 -8.22 -16.43
C SER A 37 4.95 -7.11 -15.60
N VAL A 38 3.97 -7.41 -14.74
CA VAL A 38 3.41 -6.42 -13.82
C VAL A 38 4.41 -6.13 -12.71
N GLY A 39 5.05 -7.15 -12.14
CA GLY A 39 6.15 -6.95 -11.19
C GLY A 39 7.27 -6.09 -11.77
N GLU A 40 7.64 -6.31 -13.04
CA GLU A 40 8.62 -5.49 -13.76
C GLU A 40 8.15 -4.05 -13.98
N HIS A 41 6.87 -3.85 -14.35
CA HIS A 41 6.26 -2.52 -14.48
C HIS A 41 6.34 -1.74 -13.17
N LEU A 42 5.91 -2.34 -12.05
CA LEU A 42 5.95 -1.72 -10.73
C LEU A 42 7.38 -1.35 -10.32
N ALA A 43 8.34 -2.24 -10.56
CA ALA A 43 9.74 -1.99 -10.23
C ALA A 43 10.33 -0.83 -11.04
N SER A 44 10.06 -0.81 -12.35
CA SER A 44 10.54 0.20 -13.29
C SER A 44 9.92 1.57 -13.03
N LYS A 45 8.59 1.67 -13.07
CA LYS A 45 7.84 2.92 -12.85
C LYS A 45 8.06 3.46 -11.43
N GLY A 46 8.11 2.58 -10.45
CA GLY A 46 8.36 2.93 -9.05
C GLY A 46 9.79 3.33 -8.74
N HIS A 47 10.74 3.19 -9.68
CA HIS A 47 12.17 3.36 -9.44
C HIS A 47 12.64 2.54 -8.22
N GLU A 48 12.16 1.30 -8.11
CA GLU A 48 12.37 0.44 -6.95
C GLU A 48 13.73 -0.29 -7.03
N PHE A 49 14.80 0.49 -7.19
CA PHE A 49 16.18 0.04 -7.25
C PHE A 49 17.00 0.68 -6.13
N GLY A 50 17.91 -0.09 -5.52
CA GLY A 50 18.82 0.44 -4.49
C GLY A 50 19.71 1.54 -5.07
N THR A 51 19.77 2.70 -4.42
CA THR A 51 20.53 3.87 -4.88
C THR A 51 22.05 3.63 -4.92
N THR A 52 22.57 2.76 -4.05
CA THR A 52 24.01 2.44 -4.00
C THR A 52 24.36 1.19 -4.79
N THR A 53 23.55 0.13 -4.66
CA THR A 53 23.89 -1.20 -5.20
C THR A 53 23.20 -1.51 -6.53
N GLY A 54 22.22 -0.70 -6.95
CA GLY A 54 21.37 -0.96 -8.10
C GLY A 54 20.45 -2.18 -7.95
N ARG A 55 20.45 -2.86 -6.79
CA ARG A 55 19.67 -4.09 -6.60
C ARG A 55 18.18 -3.76 -6.64
N ALA A 56 17.46 -4.44 -7.54
CA ALA A 56 16.01 -4.36 -7.63
C ALA A 56 15.36 -4.81 -6.31
N ARG A 57 14.35 -4.05 -5.88
CA ARG A 57 13.46 -4.46 -4.80
C ARG A 57 12.41 -5.40 -5.38
N ARG A 58 12.01 -6.38 -4.59
CA ARG A 58 10.91 -7.28 -4.94
C ARG A 58 9.62 -6.49 -4.90
N CYS A 59 8.80 -6.60 -5.93
CA CYS A 59 7.54 -5.86 -6.06
C CYS A 59 6.37 -6.84 -6.06
N GLY A 60 5.22 -6.36 -5.61
CA GLY A 60 4.02 -7.17 -5.49
C GLY A 60 2.79 -6.34 -5.30
N TRP A 61 1.63 -6.98 -5.38
CA TRP A 61 0.35 -6.33 -5.19
C TRP A 61 0.18 -5.75 -3.78
N PHE A 62 -0.77 -4.83 -3.63
CA PHE A 62 -1.14 -4.30 -2.34
C PHE A 62 -1.65 -5.43 -1.44
N ASP A 63 -1.13 -5.49 -0.22
CA ASP A 63 -1.47 -6.52 0.75
C ASP A 63 -2.32 -5.94 1.89
N ALA A 64 -3.65 -6.00 1.73
CA ALA A 64 -4.55 -5.44 2.72
C ALA A 64 -4.54 -6.22 4.03
N VAL A 65 -4.18 -7.51 4.02
CA VAL A 65 -4.06 -8.32 5.24
C VAL A 65 -2.89 -7.81 6.09
N ALA A 66 -1.72 -7.66 5.46
CA ALA A 66 -0.53 -7.15 6.13
C ALA A 66 -0.70 -5.68 6.58
N VAL A 67 -1.31 -4.83 5.74
CA VAL A 67 -1.53 -3.42 6.09
C VAL A 67 -2.59 -3.28 7.20
N ASN A 68 -3.66 -4.07 7.20
CA ASN A 68 -4.65 -4.04 8.27
C ASN A 68 -4.04 -4.46 9.62
N TYR A 69 -3.16 -5.46 9.62
CA TYR A 69 -2.39 -5.80 10.82
C TYR A 69 -1.52 -4.61 11.29
N ALA A 70 -0.83 -3.91 10.36
CA ALA A 70 -0.06 -2.73 10.69
C ALA A 70 -0.92 -1.57 11.25
N VAL A 71 -2.13 -1.38 10.72
CA VAL A 71 -3.12 -0.42 11.22
C VAL A 71 -3.49 -0.73 12.67
N GLN A 72 -3.80 -1.99 12.97
CA GLN A 72 -4.20 -2.43 14.31
C GLN A 72 -3.08 -2.26 15.34
N VAL A 73 -1.87 -2.75 15.05
CA VAL A 73 -0.77 -2.72 16.04
C VAL A 73 -0.24 -1.32 16.29
N ASN A 74 -0.44 -0.38 15.36
CA ASN A 74 -0.02 1.01 15.51
C ASN A 74 -1.15 1.98 15.87
N SER A 75 -2.41 1.52 15.95
CA SER A 75 -3.58 2.39 16.15
C SER A 75 -3.64 3.54 15.12
N VAL A 76 -3.40 3.22 13.84
CA VAL A 76 -3.37 4.20 12.75
C VAL A 76 -4.70 4.93 12.66
N THR A 77 -4.65 6.27 12.60
CA THR A 77 -5.84 7.14 12.51
C THR A 77 -6.26 7.38 11.06
N GLY A 78 -5.29 7.47 10.15
CA GLY A 78 -5.52 7.57 8.72
C GLY A 78 -4.24 7.31 7.93
N ILE A 79 -4.39 7.20 6.61
CA ILE A 79 -3.33 6.74 5.71
C ILE A 79 -2.91 7.86 4.75
N CYS A 80 -1.61 7.95 4.51
CA CYS A 80 -1.04 8.60 3.34
C CYS A 80 -0.73 7.53 2.30
N LEU A 81 -1.55 7.46 1.24
CA LEU A 81 -1.33 6.54 0.12
C LEU A 81 -0.33 7.16 -0.84
N THR A 82 0.76 6.46 -1.12
CA THR A 82 1.87 6.97 -1.94
C THR A 82 2.07 6.16 -3.20
N LYS A 83 2.68 6.79 -4.21
CA LYS A 83 3.03 6.15 -5.48
C LYS A 83 1.82 5.58 -6.23
N LEU A 84 0.69 6.28 -6.20
CA LEU A 84 -0.49 5.90 -6.96
C LEU A 84 -0.20 5.88 -8.48
N ASP A 85 0.63 6.82 -8.92
CA ASP A 85 1.13 7.00 -10.30
C ASP A 85 1.87 5.79 -10.87
N VAL A 86 2.40 4.92 -9.99
CA VAL A 86 3.08 3.71 -10.44
C VAL A 86 2.09 2.69 -11.03
N LEU A 87 0.82 2.78 -10.66
CA LEU A 87 -0.23 1.89 -11.16
C LEU A 87 -0.81 2.34 -12.51
N ASP A 88 -0.48 3.56 -12.97
CA ASP A 88 -0.94 4.10 -14.25
C ASP A 88 -0.55 3.18 -15.41
N GLY A 89 -1.52 2.89 -16.30
CA GLY A 89 -1.35 2.06 -17.49
C GLY A 89 -1.60 0.57 -17.30
N LEU A 90 -1.86 0.10 -16.07
CA LEU A 90 -2.28 -1.27 -15.82
C LEU A 90 -3.76 -1.45 -16.15
N GLU A 91 -4.11 -2.53 -16.86
CA GLU A 91 -5.51 -2.82 -17.22
C GLU A 91 -6.32 -3.38 -16.04
N THR A 92 -5.67 -4.18 -15.19
CA THR A 92 -6.27 -4.81 -14.01
C THR A 92 -5.30 -4.69 -12.84
N LEU A 93 -5.86 -4.39 -11.67
CA LEU A 93 -5.15 -4.36 -10.40
C LEU A 93 -5.65 -5.50 -9.53
N GLN A 94 -4.78 -6.04 -8.68
CA GLN A 94 -5.18 -7.00 -7.67
C GLN A 94 -4.81 -6.49 -6.28
N VAL A 95 -5.68 -6.77 -5.31
CA VAL A 95 -5.45 -6.48 -3.88
C VAL A 95 -5.62 -7.76 -3.11
N CYS A 96 -4.61 -8.14 -2.32
CA CYS A 96 -4.73 -9.30 -1.44
C CYS A 96 -5.63 -8.93 -0.26
N VAL A 97 -6.76 -9.62 -0.14
CA VAL A 97 -7.81 -9.35 0.87
C VAL A 97 -7.87 -10.41 1.96
N ALA A 98 -7.26 -11.57 1.74
CA ALA A 98 -7.19 -12.66 2.69
C ALA A 98 -5.99 -13.56 2.37
N TYR A 99 -5.60 -14.38 3.34
CA TYR A 99 -4.67 -15.48 3.14
C TYR A 99 -5.36 -16.81 3.37
N GLU A 100 -4.92 -17.84 2.67
CA GLU A 100 -5.29 -19.22 2.93
C GLU A 100 -4.07 -20.06 3.30
N ASP A 101 -4.29 -21.02 4.18
CA ASP A 101 -3.31 -22.07 4.47
C ASP A 101 -3.30 -23.16 3.37
N LYS A 102 -2.46 -24.17 3.55
CA LYS A 102 -2.35 -25.31 2.61
C LYS A 102 -3.63 -26.15 2.49
N ALA A 103 -4.54 -26.04 3.45
CA ALA A 103 -5.84 -26.72 3.43
C ALA A 103 -6.93 -25.86 2.79
N GLY A 104 -6.60 -24.65 2.29
CA GLY A 104 -7.57 -23.71 1.72
C GLY A 104 -8.43 -23.03 2.78
N GLN A 105 -8.03 -23.04 4.05
CA GLN A 105 -8.74 -22.33 5.10
C GLN A 105 -8.24 -20.91 5.20
N ARG A 106 -9.17 -19.95 5.27
CA ARG A 106 -8.83 -18.56 5.53
C ARG A 106 -8.19 -18.42 6.90
N ILE A 107 -7.07 -17.73 6.95
CA ILE A 107 -6.34 -17.46 8.20
C ILE A 107 -6.13 -15.98 8.42
N GLU A 108 -5.87 -15.62 9.67
CA GLU A 108 -5.43 -14.29 10.05
C GLU A 108 -3.98 -14.01 9.59
N CYS A 109 -3.56 -12.75 9.68
CA CYS A 109 -2.20 -12.34 9.35
C CYS A 109 -1.17 -13.15 10.16
N PRO A 110 -0.22 -13.87 9.51
CA PRO A 110 0.82 -14.60 10.23
C PRO A 110 1.70 -13.66 11.06
N ILE A 111 2.26 -14.19 12.16
CA ILE A 111 3.13 -13.44 13.07
C ILE A 111 4.62 -13.70 12.84
N ASP A 112 4.97 -14.71 12.05
CA ASP A 112 6.34 -15.13 11.79
C ASP A 112 6.61 -15.43 10.31
N ALA A 113 7.89 -15.57 9.98
CA ALA A 113 8.33 -15.78 8.60
C ALA A 113 7.93 -17.16 8.03
N GLU A 114 7.73 -18.17 8.87
CA GLU A 114 7.35 -19.51 8.43
C GLU A 114 5.87 -19.52 8.02
N GLY A 115 5.02 -18.86 8.80
CA GLY A 115 3.61 -18.64 8.49
C GLY A 115 3.43 -17.84 7.21
N PHE A 116 4.13 -16.70 7.06
CA PHE A 116 4.08 -15.92 5.81
C PHE A 116 4.60 -16.71 4.59
N ALA A 117 5.52 -17.66 4.77
CA ALA A 117 6.00 -18.51 3.68
C ALA A 117 5.02 -19.64 3.30
N ALA A 118 4.06 -19.95 4.17
CA ALA A 118 3.13 -21.06 4.00
C ALA A 118 1.74 -20.65 3.49
N VAL A 119 1.49 -19.35 3.34
CA VAL A 119 0.19 -18.82 2.90
C VAL A 119 0.11 -18.59 1.40
N THR A 120 -1.11 -18.69 0.88
CA THR A 120 -1.47 -18.25 -0.47
C THR A 120 -2.34 -16.99 -0.37
N PRO A 121 -2.04 -15.91 -1.11
CA PRO A 121 -2.90 -14.73 -1.15
C PRO A 121 -4.19 -14.98 -1.93
N ILE A 122 -5.32 -14.49 -1.41
CA ILE A 122 -6.58 -14.35 -2.14
C ILE A 122 -6.71 -12.91 -2.62
N TYR A 123 -6.91 -12.75 -3.92
CA TYR A 123 -7.04 -11.44 -4.55
C TYR A 123 -8.50 -11.07 -4.84
N GLU A 124 -8.80 -9.79 -4.69
CA GLU A 124 -9.90 -9.14 -5.39
C GLU A 124 -9.33 -8.32 -6.55
N GLU A 125 -9.95 -8.46 -7.72
CA GLU A 125 -9.54 -7.76 -8.94
C GLU A 125 -10.33 -6.46 -9.10
N LEU A 126 -9.63 -5.39 -9.48
CA LEU A 126 -10.20 -4.09 -9.77
C LEU A 126 -9.79 -3.66 -11.18
N PRO A 127 -10.64 -2.94 -11.91
CA PRO A 127 -10.22 -2.33 -13.16
C PRO A 127 -9.12 -1.30 -12.89
N GLY A 128 -8.05 -1.35 -13.68
CA GLY A 128 -7.02 -0.33 -13.65
C GLY A 128 -7.41 0.89 -14.47
N TRP A 129 -6.42 1.72 -14.83
CA TRP A 129 -6.65 2.96 -15.59
C TRP A 129 -5.45 3.25 -16.51
N SER A 130 -5.74 3.99 -17.57
CA SER A 130 -4.74 4.32 -18.61
C SER A 130 -4.25 5.77 -18.53
N GLU A 131 -5.06 6.63 -17.94
CA GLU A 131 -4.81 8.04 -17.75
C GLU A 131 -3.76 8.26 -16.66
N SER A 132 -2.99 9.35 -16.78
CA SER A 132 -1.99 9.69 -15.78
C SER A 132 -2.64 10.23 -14.51
N THR A 133 -2.20 9.77 -13.35
CA THR A 133 -2.50 10.38 -12.05
C THR A 133 -1.45 11.38 -11.61
N VAL A 134 -0.28 11.41 -12.27
CA VAL A 134 0.83 12.32 -11.96
C VAL A 134 0.39 13.77 -11.93
N GLY A 135 0.72 14.46 -10.83
CA GLY A 135 0.48 15.89 -10.66
C GLY A 135 -0.96 16.27 -10.29
N ALA A 136 -1.88 15.30 -10.18
CA ALA A 136 -3.23 15.59 -9.71
C ALA A 136 -3.20 16.18 -8.29
N GLN A 137 -3.93 17.29 -8.10
CA GLN A 137 -4.00 18.07 -6.87
C GLN A 137 -5.34 17.95 -6.16
N THR A 138 -6.36 17.38 -6.82
CA THR A 138 -7.69 17.12 -6.27
C THR A 138 -8.13 15.68 -6.56
N LEU A 139 -9.07 15.15 -5.78
CA LEU A 139 -9.62 13.81 -6.05
C LEU A 139 -10.30 13.76 -7.40
N GLU A 140 -11.00 14.82 -7.78
CA GLU A 140 -11.80 14.92 -9.00
C GLU A 140 -10.94 14.86 -10.27
N GLU A 141 -9.68 15.26 -10.17
CA GLU A 141 -8.68 15.12 -11.24
C GLU A 141 -8.22 13.68 -11.45
N LEU A 142 -8.43 12.79 -10.47
CA LEU A 142 -8.07 11.38 -10.60
C LEU A 142 -9.08 10.61 -11.47
N PRO A 143 -8.60 9.63 -12.26
CA PRO A 143 -9.46 8.72 -13.01
C PRO A 143 -10.48 8.03 -12.09
N ALA A 144 -11.65 7.71 -12.63
CA ALA A 144 -12.72 7.09 -11.86
C ALA A 144 -12.27 5.77 -11.19
N ASN A 145 -11.49 4.96 -11.91
CA ASN A 145 -10.97 3.69 -11.38
C ASN A 145 -9.89 3.91 -10.31
N ALA A 146 -9.08 4.96 -10.40
CA ALA A 146 -8.13 5.32 -9.34
C ALA A 146 -8.84 5.73 -8.05
N ARG A 147 -9.89 6.55 -8.16
CA ARG A 147 -10.75 6.87 -7.01
C ARG A 147 -11.45 5.64 -6.44
N HIS A 148 -11.92 4.73 -7.30
CA HIS A 148 -12.52 3.48 -6.85
C HIS A 148 -11.52 2.60 -6.10
N TYR A 149 -10.29 2.51 -6.59
CA TYR A 149 -9.20 1.80 -5.92
C TYR A 149 -8.89 2.39 -4.53
N ILE A 150 -8.76 3.71 -4.41
CA ILE A 150 -8.57 4.39 -3.12
C ILE A 150 -9.70 4.03 -2.15
N LYS A 151 -10.95 4.20 -2.58
CA LYS A 151 -12.12 3.89 -1.75
C LYS A 151 -12.17 2.42 -1.33
N PHE A 152 -11.84 1.51 -2.25
CA PHE A 152 -11.76 0.08 -1.96
C PHE A 152 -10.73 -0.21 -0.86
N LEU A 153 -9.56 0.44 -0.91
CA LEU A 153 -8.55 0.30 0.15
C LEU A 153 -9.08 0.82 1.50
N GLU A 154 -9.77 1.96 1.54
CA GLU A 154 -10.39 2.48 2.77
C GLU A 154 -11.38 1.46 3.37
N GLU A 155 -12.22 0.85 2.52
CA GLU A 155 -13.18 -0.17 2.95
C GLU A 155 -12.50 -1.42 3.51
N LYS A 156 -11.39 -1.88 2.92
CA LYS A 156 -10.65 -3.05 3.41
C LYS A 156 -9.85 -2.77 4.69
N LEU A 157 -9.37 -1.55 4.86
CA LEU A 157 -8.49 -1.17 5.98
C LEU A 157 -9.26 -0.60 7.18
N GLY A 158 -10.50 -0.14 6.99
CA GLY A 158 -11.33 0.43 8.04
C GLY A 158 -10.82 1.78 8.58
N VAL A 159 -9.87 2.41 7.88
CA VAL A 159 -9.31 3.73 8.19
C VAL A 159 -9.30 4.59 6.92
N PRO A 160 -9.48 5.92 7.04
CA PRO A 160 -9.52 6.81 5.88
C PRO A 160 -8.13 6.97 5.25
N ILE A 161 -8.12 7.24 3.94
CA ILE A 161 -6.95 7.74 3.23
C ILE A 161 -7.04 9.26 3.22
N ASP A 162 -6.35 9.90 4.16
CA ASP A 162 -6.42 11.33 4.39
C ASP A 162 -5.47 12.13 3.48
N ILE A 163 -4.44 11.47 2.93
CA ILE A 163 -3.44 12.05 2.03
C ILE A 163 -3.15 11.09 0.87
N ILE A 164 -3.01 11.62 -0.34
CA ILE A 164 -2.64 10.85 -1.54
C ILE A 164 -1.46 11.54 -2.22
N SER A 165 -0.34 10.84 -2.39
CA SER A 165 0.79 11.29 -3.20
C SER A 165 0.66 10.71 -4.61
N THR A 166 0.70 11.61 -5.59
CA THR A 166 0.53 11.36 -7.02
C THR A 166 1.83 11.48 -7.79
N GLY A 167 2.95 11.73 -7.11
CA GLY A 167 4.26 11.79 -7.74
C GLY A 167 5.37 12.05 -6.72
N PRO A 168 6.63 12.13 -7.17
CA PRO A 168 7.79 12.31 -6.31
C PRO A 168 7.96 13.74 -5.77
N ASP A 169 7.38 14.76 -6.39
CA ASP A 169 7.49 16.14 -5.91
C ASP A 169 6.55 16.38 -4.72
N ARG A 170 6.96 17.26 -3.80
CA ARG A 170 6.17 17.65 -2.63
C ARG A 170 4.82 18.25 -3.01
N VAL A 171 4.72 18.96 -4.14
CA VAL A 171 3.47 19.58 -4.59
C VAL A 171 2.49 18.58 -5.23
N GLU A 172 2.96 17.36 -5.53
CA GLU A 172 2.18 16.27 -6.10
C GLU A 172 1.54 15.45 -4.97
N THR A 173 0.76 16.14 -4.14
CA THR A 173 0.11 15.57 -2.97
C THR A 173 -1.26 16.21 -2.74
N ILE A 174 -2.29 15.38 -2.68
CA ILE A 174 -3.67 15.73 -2.34
C ILE A 174 -3.84 15.56 -0.83
N VAL A 175 -4.22 16.62 -0.13
CA VAL A 175 -4.51 16.58 1.32
C VAL A 175 -6.02 16.70 1.53
N LEU A 176 -6.67 15.59 1.84
CA LEU A 176 -8.13 15.53 2.07
C LEU A 176 -8.47 15.92 3.50
N ARG A 177 -7.66 15.45 4.45
CA ARG A 177 -7.72 15.87 5.85
C ARG A 177 -6.32 16.10 6.35
N HIS A 178 -6.09 17.31 6.84
CA HIS A 178 -4.78 17.64 7.40
C HIS A 178 -4.64 17.01 8.81
N PRO A 179 -3.57 16.24 9.11
CA PRO A 179 -3.41 15.54 10.39
C PRO A 179 -3.41 16.45 11.63
N PHE A 180 -3.13 17.75 11.46
CA PHE A 180 -3.15 18.75 12.53
C PHE A 180 -4.42 19.63 12.55
N ALA A 181 -5.44 19.31 11.75
CA ALA A 181 -6.60 20.20 11.59
C ALA A 181 -7.53 20.30 12.80
N GLY A 182 -7.42 19.41 13.81
CA GLY A 182 -8.29 19.41 14.99
C GLY A 182 -9.72 18.97 14.67
#